data_AF-A0AAU9DB31-F1
#
_entry.id   AF-A0AAU9DB31-F1
#
_cell.length_a   1.000
_cell.length_b   1.000
_cell.length_c   1.000
_cell.angle_alpha   90.00
_cell.angle_beta   90.00
_cell.angle_gamma   90.00
#
_symmetry.space_group_name_H-M   'P 1'
#
loop_
_entity.id
_entity.type
_entity.pdbx_description
1 polymer ?
#
loop_
_entity_poly.entity_id
_entity_poly.type
_entity_poly.pdbx_seq_one_letter_code
_entity_poly.pdbx_strand_id
1 'polypeptide(L)'
;MGKICLEGLEFFAYHGYFEEERKIGNKYGVDIVVDTDFDYGAKHDDLDGTVNYMVLYDIIKEEMSMPSKLLENVGKRIIERVFSRFATAKNVCLSIAKFNPPIGGICSRAKIVIDEERPKPEERTKNDRKPEKAVNEHYGLPDLPEEKDIKVPEEAKSSGYSMLEELCE
;
A
#
# COMPACT_ATOMS: atom_id res chain seq x y z
N MET A 1 7.70 -19.69 19.84
CA MET A 1 7.59 -18.87 18.61
C MET A 1 6.58 -19.52 17.69
N GLY A 2 5.58 -18.76 17.26
CA GLY A 2 4.58 -19.23 16.30
C GLY A 2 4.20 -18.13 15.31
N LYS A 3 3.20 -18.43 14.47
CA LYS A 3 2.76 -17.55 13.39
C LYS A 3 1.27 -17.29 13.49
N ILE A 4 0.85 -16.05 13.26
CA ILE A 4 -0.55 -15.68 13.04
C ILE A 4 -0.69 -15.28 11.58
N CYS A 5 -1.64 -15.91 10.87
CA CYS A 5 -1.81 -15.74 9.43
C CYS A 5 -3.23 -15.26 9.08
N LEU A 6 -3.34 -14.35 8.12
CA LEU A 6 -4.58 -14.09 7.39
C LEU A 6 -4.32 -14.38 5.92
N GLU A 7 -5.17 -15.22 5.33
CA GLU A 7 -5.01 -15.72 3.96
C GLU A 7 -6.28 -15.46 3.16
N GLY A 8 -6.11 -15.10 1.89
CA GLY A 8 -7.22 -14.94 0.95
C GLY A 8 -8.08 -13.71 1.19
N LEU A 9 -7.55 -12.66 1.82
CA LEU A 9 -8.28 -11.41 1.95
C LEU A 9 -8.44 -10.75 0.57
N GLU A 10 -9.64 -10.28 0.26
CA GLU A 10 -9.89 -9.54 -0.98
C GLU A 10 -10.42 -8.15 -0.68
N PHE A 11 -9.86 -7.15 -1.37
CA PHE A 11 -10.26 -5.75 -1.27
C PHE A 11 -10.47 -5.17 -2.66
N PHE A 12 -11.49 -4.33 -2.82
CA PHE A 12 -11.58 -3.44 -3.96
C PHE A 12 -10.94 -2.11 -3.58
N ALA A 13 -9.94 -1.66 -4.35
CA ALA A 13 -9.16 -0.48 -4.03
C ALA A 13 -8.71 0.28 -5.28
N TYR A 14 -8.22 1.50 -5.07
CA TYR A 14 -7.88 2.46 -6.12
C TYR A 14 -6.38 2.70 -6.21
N HIS A 15 -5.60 1.61 -6.25
CA HIS A 15 -4.15 1.68 -6.45
C HIS A 15 -3.78 1.53 -7.93
N GLY A 16 -2.63 2.10 -8.31
CA GLY A 16 -2.09 1.99 -9.65
C GLY A 16 -1.28 3.22 -10.03
N TYR A 17 -0.33 3.06 -10.95
CA TYR A 17 0.54 4.13 -11.40
C TYR A 17 -0.19 5.10 -12.32
N PHE A 18 -1.08 4.57 -13.18
CA PHE A 18 -1.89 5.37 -14.08
C PHE A 18 -3.09 5.98 -13.35
N GLU A 19 -3.55 7.15 -13.80
CA GLU A 19 -4.69 7.81 -13.18
C GLU A 19 -5.98 7.01 -13.35
N GLU A 20 -6.15 6.39 -14.50
CA GLU A 20 -7.31 5.58 -14.88
C GLU A 20 -7.48 4.41 -13.90
N GLU A 21 -6.39 3.77 -13.48
CA GLU A 21 -6.43 2.70 -12.48
C GLU A 21 -6.95 3.20 -11.13
N ARG A 22 -6.59 4.43 -10.76
CA ARG A 22 -7.04 5.07 -9.51
C ARG A 22 -8.47 5.64 -9.60
N LYS A 23 -9.03 5.76 -10.80
CA LYS A 23 -10.43 6.17 -11.03
C LYS A 23 -11.36 4.96 -11.09
N ILE A 24 -10.96 3.90 -11.80
CA ILE A 24 -11.76 2.69 -11.99
C ILE A 24 -11.67 1.75 -10.79
N GLY A 25 -10.48 1.63 -10.21
CA GLY A 25 -10.19 0.66 -9.15
C GLY A 25 -9.99 -0.77 -9.69
N ASN A 26 -9.56 -1.66 -8.80
CA ASN A 26 -9.39 -3.09 -9.09
C ASN A 26 -9.53 -3.93 -7.82
N LYS A 27 -9.65 -5.25 -7.97
CA LYS A 27 -9.54 -6.23 -6.89
C LYS A 27 -8.08 -6.52 -6.57
N TYR A 28 -7.82 -6.62 -5.28
CA TYR A 28 -6.52 -6.96 -4.71
C TYR A 28 -6.68 -8.10 -3.71
N GLY A 29 -5.81 -9.10 -3.81
CA GLY A 29 -5.66 -10.16 -2.82
C GLY A 29 -4.55 -9.80 -1.83
N VAL A 30 -4.77 -10.02 -0.53
CA VAL A 30 -3.77 -9.77 0.51
C VAL A 30 -3.62 -11.00 1.40
N ASP A 31 -2.39 -11.44 1.60
CA ASP A 31 -2.02 -12.47 2.55
C ASP A 31 -0.96 -11.91 3.50
N ILE A 32 -1.06 -12.17 4.79
CA ILE A 32 -0.07 -11.74 5.79
C ILE A 32 0.26 -12.87 6.76
N VAL A 33 1.53 -12.98 7.10
CA VAL A 33 2.07 -13.87 8.13
C VAL A 33 2.84 -13.00 9.13
N VAL A 34 2.50 -13.12 10.41
CA VAL A 34 3.18 -12.41 11.49
C VAL A 34 3.83 -13.44 12.41
N ASP A 35 5.16 -13.44 12.45
CA ASP A 35 5.92 -14.25 13.40
C ASP A 35 5.93 -13.55 14.75
N THR A 36 5.46 -14.25 15.79
CA THR A 36 5.30 -13.66 17.12
C THR A 36 5.50 -14.70 18.22
N ASP A 37 5.72 -14.20 19.43
CA ASP A 37 5.59 -15.00 20.63
C ASP A 37 4.17 -14.84 21.17
N PHE A 38 3.44 -15.96 21.25
CA PHE A 38 2.10 -16.02 21.82
C PHE A 38 2.02 -17.08 22.93
N ASP A 39 3.15 -17.53 23.48
CA ASP A 39 3.19 -18.60 24.48
C ASP A 39 2.35 -18.23 25.72
N TYR A 40 2.35 -16.94 26.11
CA TYR A 40 1.51 -16.45 27.20
C TYR A 40 0.01 -16.57 26.86
N GLY A 41 -0.42 -16.06 25.70
CA GLY A 41 -1.82 -16.13 25.28
C GLY A 41 -2.30 -17.57 25.13
N ALA A 42 -1.47 -18.45 24.55
CA ALA A 42 -1.79 -19.87 24.42
C ALA A 42 -1.89 -20.59 25.77
N LYS A 43 -1.06 -20.23 26.76
CA LYS A 43 -1.06 -20.86 28.09
C LYS A 43 -2.21 -20.39 28.96
N HIS A 44 -2.62 -19.13 28.85
CA HIS A 44 -3.60 -18.52 29.75
C HIS A 44 -4.96 -18.25 29.09
N ASP A 45 -5.11 -18.61 27.81
CA ASP A 45 -6.30 -18.32 27.00
C ASP A 45 -6.65 -16.81 26.99
N ASP A 46 -5.61 -15.98 26.82
CA ASP A 46 -5.69 -14.52 26.90
C ASP A 46 -5.36 -13.88 25.56
N LEU A 47 -6.33 -13.14 25.01
CA LEU A 47 -6.21 -12.45 23.73
C LEU A 47 -5.16 -11.32 23.76
N ASP A 48 -4.96 -10.69 24.92
CA ASP A 48 -3.92 -9.65 25.07
C ASP A 48 -2.51 -10.25 25.06
N GLY A 49 -2.41 -11.56 25.23
CA GLY A 49 -1.20 -12.37 25.15
C GLY A 49 -0.76 -12.77 23.74
N THR A 50 -1.45 -12.32 22.69
CA THR A 50 -1.19 -12.72 21.30
C THR A 50 -1.43 -11.57 20.30
N VAL A 51 -1.12 -11.81 19.03
CA VAL A 51 -1.50 -10.90 17.94
C VAL A 51 -2.96 -11.20 17.57
N ASN A 52 -3.83 -10.23 17.86
CA ASN A 52 -5.25 -10.31 17.47
C ASN A 52 -5.40 -10.12 15.95
N TYR A 53 -5.81 -11.17 15.25
CA TYR A 53 -6.00 -11.16 13.80
C TYR A 53 -7.13 -10.23 13.33
N MET A 54 -8.11 -9.91 14.18
CA MET A 54 -9.17 -8.95 13.84
C MET A 54 -8.58 -7.54 13.70
N VAL A 55 -7.72 -7.15 14.64
CA VAL A 55 -6.99 -5.87 14.58
C VAL A 55 -6.03 -5.85 13.38
N LEU A 56 -5.43 -6.99 13.04
CA LEU A 56 -4.59 -7.12 11.85
C LEU A 56 -5.39 -6.89 10.55
N TYR A 57 -6.58 -7.48 10.45
CA TYR A 57 -7.50 -7.24 9.33
C TYR A 57 -7.89 -5.77 9.22
N ASP A 58 -8.24 -5.12 10.34
CA ASP A 58 -8.64 -3.71 10.35
C ASP A 58 -7.52 -2.79 9.85
N ILE A 59 -6.28 -3.02 10.28
CA ILE A 59 -5.10 -2.30 9.75
C ILE A 59 -5.00 -2.47 8.23
N ILE A 60 -5.09 -3.70 7.72
CA ILE A 60 -4.99 -3.97 6.28
C ILE A 60 -6.11 -3.28 5.53
N LYS A 61 -7.35 -3.39 6.01
CA LYS A 61 -8.54 -2.80 5.39
C LYS A 61 -8.40 -1.28 5.28
N GLU A 62 -7.96 -0.62 6.35
CA GLU A 62 -7.73 0.83 6.37
C GLU A 62 -6.63 1.22 5.37
N GLU A 63 -5.50 0.52 5.36
CA GLU A 63 -4.40 0.84 4.45
C GLU A 63 -4.72 0.61 2.97
N MET A 64 -5.49 -0.43 2.67
CA MET A 64 -5.99 -0.73 1.32
C MET A 64 -7.04 0.30 0.86
N SER A 65 -7.72 0.98 1.78
CA SER A 65 -8.68 2.04 1.43
C SER A 65 -8.01 3.33 0.93
N MET A 66 -6.72 3.53 1.24
CA MET A 66 -5.97 4.72 0.88
C MET A 66 -5.23 4.56 -0.46
N PRO A 67 -5.62 5.29 -1.53
CA PRO A 67 -5.02 5.16 -2.86
C PRO A 67 -3.49 5.32 -2.85
N SER A 68 -2.82 4.58 -3.74
CA SER A 68 -1.36 4.67 -3.88
C SER A 68 -0.93 4.34 -5.30
N LYS A 69 0.21 4.89 -5.71
CA LYS A 69 0.79 4.58 -7.03
C LYS A 69 1.38 3.17 -7.09
N LEU A 70 1.93 2.71 -5.97
CA LEU A 70 2.75 1.50 -5.86
C LEU A 70 2.19 0.59 -4.76
N LEU A 71 2.16 -0.72 -5.01
CA LEU A 71 1.73 -1.70 -4.01
C LEU A 71 2.77 -1.85 -2.90
N GLU A 72 4.03 -1.62 -3.22
CA GLU A 72 5.16 -1.56 -2.29
C GLU A 72 4.91 -0.52 -1.19
N ASN A 73 4.41 0.67 -1.57
CA ASN A 73 4.07 1.71 -0.61
C ASN A 73 2.89 1.30 0.27
N VAL A 74 1.86 0.65 -0.28
CA VAL A 74 0.75 0.11 0.53
C VAL A 74 1.27 -0.93 1.52
N GLY A 75 2.09 -1.88 1.05
CA GLY A 75 2.65 -2.93 1.87
C GLY A 75 3.55 -2.42 2.99
N LYS A 76 4.36 -1.39 2.71
CA LYS A 76 5.19 -0.73 3.73
C LYS A 76 4.36 -0.10 4.85
N ARG A 77 3.31 0.66 4.51
CA ARG A 77 2.43 1.26 5.53
C ARG A 77 1.76 0.20 6.40
N ILE A 78 1.31 -0.91 5.80
CA ILE A 78 0.74 -2.04 6.55
C ILE A 78 1.76 -2.59 7.53
N ILE A 79 2.96 -2.96 7.07
CA ILE A 79 4.02 -3.54 7.90
C ILE A 79 4.42 -2.60 9.04
N GLU A 80 4.60 -1.31 8.75
CA GLU A 80 4.95 -0.29 9.76
C GLU A 80 3.87 -0.16 10.84
N ARG A 81 2.58 -0.17 10.44
CA ARG A 81 1.46 -0.15 11.39
C ARG A 81 1.37 -1.43 12.20
N VAL A 82 1.62 -2.60 11.61
CA VAL A 82 1.67 -3.89 12.33
C VAL A 82 2.77 -3.86 13.39
N PHE A 83 3.99 -3.45 13.03
CA PHE A 83 5.07 -3.33 14.00
C PHE A 83 4.81 -2.30 15.08
N SER A 84 4.12 -1.21 14.76
CA SER A 84 3.74 -0.18 15.73
C SER A 84 2.64 -0.67 16.68
N ARG A 85 1.69 -1.47 16.19
CA ARG A 85 0.54 -1.97 16.97
C ARG A 85 0.89 -3.16 17.86
N PHE A 86 1.76 -4.06 17.40
CA PHE A 86 2.02 -5.34 18.05
C PHE A 86 3.48 -5.45 18.49
N ALA A 87 3.78 -5.06 19.73
CA ALA A 87 5.13 -5.12 20.29
C ALA A 87 5.75 -6.54 20.31
N THR A 88 4.96 -7.60 20.17
CA THR A 88 5.44 -8.98 20.11
C THR A 88 5.83 -9.45 18.71
N ALA A 89 5.34 -8.79 17.64
CA ALA A 89 5.64 -9.13 16.25
C ALA A 89 7.14 -9.02 15.93
N LYS A 90 7.77 -10.10 15.48
CA LYS A 90 9.21 -10.18 15.20
C LYS A 90 9.52 -10.04 13.72
N ASN A 91 8.69 -10.63 12.88
CA ASN A 91 8.78 -10.56 11.43
C ASN A 91 7.36 -10.47 10.85
N VAL A 92 7.23 -9.76 9.73
CA VAL A 92 5.99 -9.68 8.96
C VAL A 92 6.31 -10.00 7.50
N CYS A 93 5.67 -11.05 6.99
CA CYS A 93 5.67 -11.37 5.56
C CYS A 93 4.29 -11.04 5.00
N LEU A 94 4.24 -10.05 4.09
CA LEU A 94 3.02 -9.55 3.48
C LEU A 94 3.09 -9.76 1.96
N SER A 95 2.01 -10.23 1.37
CA SER A 95 1.85 -10.22 -0.08
C SER A 95 0.59 -9.48 -0.50
N ILE A 96 0.72 -8.68 -1.56
CA ILE A 96 -0.39 -7.96 -2.19
C ILE A 96 -0.40 -8.31 -3.67
N ALA A 97 -1.51 -8.85 -4.15
CA ALA A 97 -1.72 -9.24 -5.53
C ALA A 97 -2.77 -8.37 -6.19
N LYS A 98 -2.45 -7.74 -7.33
CA LYS A 98 -3.42 -7.12 -8.22
C LYS A 98 -4.01 -8.18 -9.15
N PHE A 99 -5.34 -8.30 -9.17
CA PHE A 99 -6.00 -9.25 -10.05
C PHE A 99 -6.16 -8.64 -11.44
N ASN A 100 -5.99 -9.46 -12.48
CA ASN A 100 -6.11 -9.06 -13.89
C ASN A 100 -5.39 -7.71 -14.20
N PRO A 101 -4.08 -7.60 -13.92
CA PRO A 101 -3.35 -6.35 -14.11
C PRO A 101 -3.33 -5.95 -15.61
N PRO A 102 -3.39 -4.64 -15.92
CA PRO A 102 -3.42 -4.16 -17.31
C PRO A 102 -2.02 -4.20 -17.95
N ILE A 103 -1.57 -5.40 -18.34
CA ILE A 103 -0.22 -5.62 -18.91
C ILE A 103 -0.22 -5.89 -20.43
N GLY A 104 -1.38 -5.75 -21.08
CA GLY A 104 -1.55 -5.99 -22.53
C GLY A 104 -1.69 -7.46 -22.95
N GLY A 105 -1.78 -8.39 -22.00
CA GLY A 105 -1.99 -9.83 -22.24
C GLY A 105 -2.74 -10.51 -21.09
N ILE A 106 -2.92 -11.83 -21.16
CA ILE A 106 -3.61 -12.59 -20.10
C ILE A 106 -2.66 -12.80 -18.92
N CYS A 107 -2.99 -12.19 -17.78
CA CYS A 107 -2.34 -12.45 -16.51
C CYS A 107 -3.42 -12.46 -15.42
N SER A 108 -3.47 -13.54 -14.64
CA SER A 108 -4.47 -13.67 -13.58
C SER A 108 -4.15 -12.75 -12.40
N ARG A 109 -2.88 -12.67 -12.00
CA ARG A 109 -2.42 -11.88 -10.85
C ARG A 109 -0.97 -11.42 -11.04
N ALA A 110 -0.69 -10.16 -10.72
CA ALA A 110 0.66 -9.68 -10.41
C ALA A 110 0.77 -9.46 -8.90
N LYS A 111 1.85 -9.91 -8.25
CA LYS A 111 1.98 -9.93 -6.79
C LYS A 111 3.33 -9.36 -6.35
N ILE A 112 3.32 -8.54 -5.30
CA ILE A 112 4.50 -8.17 -4.53
C ILE A 112 4.51 -8.96 -3.21
N VAL A 113 5.71 -9.24 -2.72
CA VAL A 113 5.94 -9.87 -1.40
C VAL A 113 7.00 -9.04 -0.69
N ILE A 114 6.71 -8.67 0.55
CA ILE A 114 7.63 -7.96 1.43
C ILE A 114 7.81 -8.83 2.66
N ASP A 115 9.06 -9.14 2.99
CA ASP A 115 9.43 -9.91 4.17
C ASP A 115 10.40 -9.07 5.00
N GLU A 116 9.94 -8.61 6.16
CA GLU A 116 10.68 -7.68 7.01
C GLU A 116 10.72 -8.16 8.44
N GLU A 117 11.93 -8.20 8.99
CA GLU A 117 12.15 -8.30 10.42
C GLU A 117 11.98 -6.94 11.09
N ARG A 118 11.55 -6.95 12.35
CA ARG A 118 11.47 -5.72 13.13
C ARG A 118 12.85 -5.07 13.19
N PRO A 119 12.99 -3.80 12.74
CA PRO A 119 14.27 -3.12 12.78
C PRO A 119 14.75 -2.95 14.22
N LYS A 120 16.05 -3.16 14.43
CA LYS A 120 16.67 -2.91 15.73
C LYS A 120 16.57 -1.40 16.02
N PRO A 121 16.51 -0.99 17.31
CA PRO A 121 16.41 0.44 17.68
C PRO A 121 17.45 1.35 17.00
N GLU A 122 18.59 0.80 16.61
CA GLU A 122 19.78 1.48 16.10
C GLU A 122 19.72 1.82 14.59
N GLU A 123 18.79 1.23 13.83
CA GLU A 123 18.77 1.28 12.36
C GLU A 123 17.80 2.33 11.77
N ARG A 124 17.02 3.03 12.60
CA ARG A 124 15.91 3.92 12.18
C ARG A 124 16.34 5.20 11.45
N THR A 125 17.61 5.58 11.43
CA THR A 125 18.07 6.90 10.97
C THR A 125 18.61 6.95 9.54
N LYS A 126 18.66 5.83 8.80
CA LYS A 126 19.43 5.76 7.53
C LYS A 126 18.61 5.71 6.23
N ASN A 127 17.30 5.46 6.27
CA ASN A 127 16.55 5.03 5.08
C ASN A 127 15.73 6.09 4.32
N ASP A 128 15.75 7.38 4.72
CA ASP A 128 14.96 8.43 4.05
C ASP A 128 15.56 8.98 2.73
N ARG A 129 16.53 8.28 2.11
CA ARG A 129 17.14 8.72 0.85
C ARG A 129 16.42 8.08 -0.35
N LYS A 130 15.46 8.81 -0.91
CA LYS A 130 14.76 8.53 -2.17
C LYS A 130 15.75 8.51 -3.37
N PRO A 131 15.81 7.47 -4.22
CA PRO A 131 16.40 7.59 -5.54
C PRO A 131 15.33 8.05 -6.54
N GLU A 132 15.29 9.35 -6.81
CA GLU A 132 14.72 9.88 -8.05
C GLU A 132 15.65 9.49 -9.20
N LYS A 133 15.10 8.90 -10.29
CA LYS A 133 15.60 8.89 -11.69
C LYS A 133 15.74 7.54 -12.42
N ALA A 134 15.41 6.37 -11.86
CA ALA A 134 15.71 5.10 -12.55
C ALA A 134 14.55 4.39 -13.29
N VAL A 135 13.43 5.05 -13.61
CA VAL A 135 12.24 4.34 -14.17
C VAL A 135 11.99 4.56 -15.67
N ASN A 136 12.58 5.58 -16.32
CA ASN A 136 12.18 5.94 -17.69
C ASN A 136 12.91 5.21 -18.83
N GLU A 137 13.99 4.48 -18.59
CA GLU A 137 14.78 3.92 -19.72
C GLU A 137 14.23 2.60 -20.30
N HIS A 138 13.29 1.92 -19.63
CA HIS A 138 12.88 0.57 -20.05
C HIS A 138 11.62 0.50 -20.94
N TYR A 139 10.80 1.56 -21.01
CA TYR A 139 9.46 1.48 -21.64
C TYR A 139 9.27 2.31 -22.92
N GLY A 140 10.31 2.95 -23.47
CA GLY A 140 10.23 3.64 -24.76
C GLY A 140 9.12 4.71 -24.85
N LEU A 141 8.67 5.24 -23.71
CA LEU A 141 7.74 6.35 -23.64
C LEU A 141 8.53 7.64 -23.92
N PRO A 142 8.07 8.52 -24.83
CA PRO A 142 8.73 9.79 -25.04
C PRO A 142 8.70 10.60 -23.74
N ASP A 143 9.81 11.27 -23.42
CA ASP A 143 9.90 12.16 -22.27
C ASP A 143 8.77 13.19 -22.33
N LEU A 144 7.99 13.26 -21.24
CA LEU A 144 7.02 14.33 -21.08
C LEU A 144 7.80 15.66 -21.05
N PRO A 145 7.36 16.67 -21.82
CA PRO A 145 8.05 17.96 -21.83
C PRO A 145 8.07 18.54 -20.42
N GLU A 146 9.21 19.12 -20.02
CA GLU A 146 9.36 19.80 -18.74
C GLU A 146 8.27 20.87 -18.58
N GLU A 147 7.73 21.05 -17.37
CA GLU A 147 6.64 21.98 -17.02
C GLU A 147 6.89 23.46 -17.40
N LYS A 148 8.07 23.79 -17.95
CA LYS A 148 8.46 25.15 -18.36
C LYS A 148 7.95 25.57 -19.73
N ASP A 149 7.41 24.66 -20.55
CA ASP A 149 6.95 24.98 -21.92
C ASP A 149 5.42 25.05 -22.09
N ILE A 150 4.64 24.96 -21.00
CA ILE A 150 3.19 25.20 -21.06
C ILE A 150 2.93 26.71 -21.06
N LYS A 151 2.87 27.32 -22.26
CA LYS A 151 2.27 28.64 -22.42
C LYS A 151 0.77 28.53 -22.20
N VAL A 152 0.32 28.85 -20.98
CA VAL A 152 -1.10 29.04 -20.68
C VAL A 152 -1.58 30.26 -21.49
N PRO A 153 -2.62 30.14 -22.35
CA PRO A 153 -3.19 31.27 -23.06
C PRO A 153 -3.70 32.33 -22.07
N GLU A 154 -3.37 33.60 -22.34
CA GLU A 154 -3.63 34.74 -21.43
C GLU A 154 -5.13 35.04 -21.23
N GLU A 155 -6.00 34.38 -22.00
CA GLU A 155 -7.46 34.57 -22.00
C GLU A 155 -8.18 33.85 -20.84
N ALA A 156 -7.51 33.00 -20.08
CA ALA A 156 -8.10 32.26 -18.95
C ALA A 156 -8.03 32.99 -17.59
N LYS A 157 -7.61 34.27 -17.54
CA LYS A 157 -7.51 35.05 -16.29
C LYS A 157 -8.68 36.01 -16.03
N SER A 158 -9.74 35.97 -16.85
CA SER A 158 -10.90 36.86 -16.71
C SER A 158 -12.24 36.10 -16.73
N SER A 159 -12.38 35.12 -15.87
CA SER A 159 -13.69 34.62 -15.44
C SER A 159 -13.56 34.11 -14.01
N GLY A 160 -13.85 35.00 -13.06
CA GLY A 160 -14.01 34.60 -11.68
C GLY A 160 -15.21 33.67 -11.57
N TYR A 161 -14.97 32.40 -11.25
CA TYR A 161 -15.99 31.52 -10.75
C TYR A 161 -15.55 30.95 -9.41
N SER A 162 -16.06 31.60 -8.37
CA SER A 162 -16.29 30.99 -7.07
C SER A 162 -17.48 30.02 -7.23
N MET A 163 -17.35 28.78 -6.78
CA MET A 163 -18.43 28.04 -6.12
C MET A 163 -17.91 26.68 -5.67
N LEU A 164 -17.62 26.61 -4.38
CA LEU A 164 -17.94 25.43 -3.59
C LEU A 164 -19.46 25.42 -3.39
N GLU A 165 -20.00 24.21 -3.21
CA GLU A 165 -21.36 23.84 -2.77
C GLU A 165 -22.36 23.37 -3.85
N GLU A 166 -22.99 22.24 -3.50
CA GLU A 166 -24.21 21.62 -4.05
C GLU A 166 -24.14 20.84 -5.37
N LEU A 167 -24.14 19.50 -5.27
CA LEU A 167 -25.36 18.69 -5.47
C LEU A 167 -25.06 17.20 -5.32
N CYS A 168 -25.39 16.66 -4.14
CA CYS A 168 -25.98 15.33 -4.03
C CYS A 168 -27.44 15.45 -4.52
N GLU A 169 -27.74 14.85 -5.67
CA GLU A 169 -28.94 14.05 -5.97
C GLU A 169 -28.78 13.37 -7.34
#